data_AF-A0A2P6TK97-F1
#
_entry.id   AF-A0A2P6TK97-F1
#
_cell.length_a   1.000
_cell.length_b   1.000
_cell.length_c   1.000
_cell.angle_alpha   90.00
_cell.angle_beta   90.00
_cell.angle_gamma   90.00
#
_symmetry.space_group_name_H-M   'P 1'
#
loop_
_entity.id
_entity.type
_entity.pdbx_description
1 polymer ?
#
loop_
_entity_poly.entity_id
_entity_poly.type
_entity_poly.pdbx_seq_one_letter_code
_entity_poly.pdbx_strand_id
1 'polypeptide(L)'
;MPSPQAAPPESDGEAGQERRFVRSLLLAWFASQNRSLFAARCLVEVVIEMYREGVTVDDVAVMLSLASLQQGGKLLQAADQDALLSYVAVVIMALEMVGVPLLPEGQERRQRKEEEGGGQEDNSSMSQGLKGFVKIAVDQFLAGTDLYRLQLQQSMAGDSAGEGDAAGVSPAVRMLQQNTRLVIITLEVVRDSGIPTVVPLDQPRTAGSAEGETAAAGTAGAAEEEATAVDSAAAAEQAAEQAAAQGQQEEGQQAVRRSAGVVPGFALACDPVRLARCDSKDAQQRAAAVRLLISFMGAAQGWLYSAWDFVEQCTECYSYGWTADEVFSRLNDEEFAQSGGMPGISLARQAGGPNPNVSALVFARWISLCYITLAQLRVVFPGALGQDGWAWVSGAAAAHDGSESTTLEAYGLADFVVHTIRNEDAKEAATASLAAAARGSTSSSSGSSDGGEEEVERPVEGVLSRPPLAEQPREGFVVVQDDGLLATSPTALLMSQQISLIQMTRQLLLQERARVAPLPS
;
A
#
# COMPACT_ATOMS: atom_id res chain seq x y z
N MET A 1 -2.94 -32.98 29.84
CA MET A 1 -4.09 -32.15 29.44
C MET A 1 -3.73 -30.71 29.73
N PRO A 2 -3.64 -29.83 28.72
CA PRO A 2 -3.38 -28.43 28.96
C PRO A 2 -4.61 -27.81 29.65
N SER A 3 -4.37 -27.09 30.74
CA SER A 3 -5.41 -26.37 31.49
C SER A 3 -6.07 -25.31 30.59
N PRO A 4 -7.38 -25.05 30.71
CA PRO A 4 -8.03 -23.98 29.98
C PRO A 4 -7.43 -22.65 30.46
N GLN A 5 -6.74 -21.98 29.53
CA GLN A 5 -6.18 -20.65 29.74
C GLN A 5 -7.34 -19.69 29.99
N ALA A 6 -7.33 -18.98 31.11
CA ALA A 6 -8.35 -18.01 31.48
C ALA A 6 -8.49 -16.96 30.38
N ALA A 7 -9.73 -16.70 29.94
CA ALA A 7 -10.02 -15.69 28.93
C ALA A 7 -9.51 -14.31 29.41
N PRO A 8 -8.77 -13.57 28.58
CA PRO A 8 -8.28 -12.24 28.93
C PRO A 8 -9.45 -11.26 29.17
N PRO A 9 -9.25 -10.22 29.99
CA PRO A 9 -10.29 -9.24 30.32
C PRO A 9 -10.79 -8.48 29.07
N GLU A 10 -12.10 -8.33 28.95
CA GLU A 10 -12.80 -7.79 27.75
C GLU A 10 -12.44 -6.33 27.42
N SER A 11 -11.90 -5.54 28.37
CA SER A 11 -11.52 -4.13 28.16
C SER A 11 -10.30 -3.94 27.23
N ASP A 12 -9.49 -4.98 27.01
CA ASP A 12 -8.36 -4.91 26.07
C ASP A 12 -8.82 -5.00 24.60
N GLY A 13 -10.10 -5.35 24.37
CA GLY A 13 -10.68 -5.51 23.04
C GLY A 13 -10.75 -4.21 22.24
N GLU A 14 -11.37 -3.16 22.81
CA GLU A 14 -11.62 -1.89 22.11
C GLU A 14 -10.31 -1.17 21.75
N ALA A 15 -9.40 -1.02 22.71
CA ALA A 15 -8.09 -0.40 22.46
C ALA A 15 -7.25 -1.19 21.44
N GLY A 16 -7.40 -2.53 21.43
CA GLY A 16 -6.78 -3.38 20.42
C GLY A 16 -7.36 -3.15 19.02
N GLN A 17 -8.68 -2.99 18.92
CA GLN A 17 -9.40 -2.76 17.67
C GLN A 17 -9.09 -1.38 17.07
N GLU A 18 -9.08 -0.33 17.88
CA GLU A 18 -8.73 1.02 17.43
C GLU A 18 -7.30 1.08 16.87
N ARG A 19 -6.34 0.43 17.54
CA ARG A 19 -4.97 0.31 17.03
C ARG A 19 -4.89 -0.42 15.70
N ARG A 20 -5.74 -1.44 15.48
CA ARG A 20 -5.80 -2.17 14.20
C ARG A 20 -6.30 -1.27 13.09
N PHE A 21 -7.35 -0.48 13.33
CA PHE A 21 -7.84 0.46 12.32
C PHE A 21 -6.81 1.50 11.93
N VAL A 22 -6.16 2.12 12.92
CA VAL A 22 -5.12 3.11 12.64
C VAL A 22 -3.98 2.51 11.82
N ARG A 23 -3.47 1.33 12.21
CA ARG A 23 -2.42 0.63 11.46
C ARG A 23 -2.85 0.38 10.02
N SER A 24 -4.02 -0.20 9.82
CA SER A 24 -4.56 -0.51 8.49
C SER A 24 -4.72 0.76 7.64
N LEU A 25 -5.34 1.79 8.22
CA LEU A 25 -5.62 3.07 7.57
C LEU A 25 -4.32 3.75 7.11
N LEU A 26 -3.30 3.78 7.97
CA LEU A 26 -2.00 4.37 7.65
C LEU A 26 -1.27 3.62 6.54
N LEU A 27 -1.24 2.29 6.59
CA LEU A 27 -0.60 1.46 5.57
C LEU A 27 -1.27 1.68 4.20
N ALA A 28 -2.60 1.65 4.16
CA ALA A 28 -3.36 1.90 2.94
C ALA A 28 -3.18 3.35 2.44
N TRP A 29 -3.15 4.34 3.35
CA TRP A 29 -2.90 5.74 3.02
C TRP A 29 -1.53 5.91 2.35
N PHE A 30 -0.46 5.42 2.99
CA PHE A 30 0.90 5.48 2.46
C PHE A 30 0.98 4.80 1.10
N ALA A 31 0.40 3.61 0.93
CA ALA A 31 0.38 2.93 -0.35
C ALA A 31 -0.42 3.69 -1.44
N SER A 32 -1.50 4.37 -1.07
CA SER A 32 -2.37 5.10 -2.00
C SER A 32 -1.70 6.35 -2.59
N GLN A 33 -0.70 6.92 -1.92
CA GLN A 33 0.06 8.09 -2.40
C GLN A 33 0.80 7.81 -3.73
N ASN A 34 1.14 6.56 -4.03
CA ASN A 34 1.73 6.16 -5.32
C ASN A 34 0.68 6.01 -6.45
N ARG A 35 -0.49 6.63 -6.31
CA ARG A 35 -1.59 6.56 -7.29
C ARG A 35 -2.00 5.12 -7.63
N SER A 36 -1.75 4.18 -6.73
CA SER A 36 -2.17 2.79 -6.86
C SER A 36 -3.67 2.73 -6.64
N LEU A 37 -4.40 2.32 -7.68
CA LEU A 37 -5.85 2.15 -7.57
C LEU A 37 -6.19 1.05 -6.55
N PHE A 38 -5.39 -0.02 -6.54
CA PHE A 38 -5.55 -1.12 -5.61
C PHE A 38 -5.38 -0.65 -4.15
N ALA A 39 -4.36 0.16 -3.87
CA ALA A 39 -4.18 0.72 -2.53
C ALA A 39 -5.30 1.69 -2.13
N ALA A 40 -5.82 2.49 -3.06
CA ALA A 40 -6.98 3.34 -2.80
C ALA A 40 -8.26 2.52 -2.50
N ARG A 41 -8.45 1.37 -3.16
CA ARG A 41 -9.52 0.41 -2.82
C ARG A 41 -9.33 -0.15 -1.41
N CYS A 42 -8.11 -0.57 -1.06
CA CYS A 42 -7.78 -1.06 0.29
C CYS A 42 -8.05 0.01 1.37
N LEU A 43 -7.74 1.29 1.09
CA LEU A 43 -8.07 2.40 1.98
C LEU A 43 -9.58 2.52 2.19
N VAL A 44 -10.35 2.49 1.10
CA VAL A 44 -11.81 2.55 1.14
C VAL A 44 -12.41 1.37 1.90
N GLU A 45 -11.91 0.15 1.71
CA GLU A 45 -12.34 -1.03 2.48
C GLU A 45 -12.16 -0.84 3.99
N VAL A 46 -11.02 -0.31 4.42
CA VAL A 46 -10.75 -0.01 5.84
C VAL A 46 -11.74 1.02 6.36
N VAL A 47 -11.99 2.10 5.62
CA VAL A 47 -12.93 3.15 6.05
C VAL A 47 -14.38 2.65 6.06
N ILE A 48 -14.77 1.77 5.15
CA ILE A 48 -16.09 1.11 5.17
C ILE A 48 -16.25 0.29 6.45
N GLU A 49 -15.26 -0.52 6.82
CA GLU A 49 -15.33 -1.31 8.06
C GLU A 49 -15.37 -0.42 9.30
N MET A 50 -14.55 0.64 9.35
CA MET A 50 -14.61 1.65 10.42
C MET A 50 -16.00 2.29 10.51
N TYR A 51 -16.56 2.72 9.38
CA TYR A 51 -17.91 3.30 9.32
C TYR A 51 -18.95 2.31 9.86
N ARG A 52 -18.92 1.05 9.40
CA ARG A 52 -19.90 0.03 9.80
C ARG A 52 -19.83 -0.29 11.30
N GLU A 53 -18.68 -0.13 11.93
CA GLU A 53 -18.49 -0.24 13.39
C GLU A 53 -18.79 1.06 14.15
N GLY A 54 -19.35 2.07 13.49
CA GLY A 54 -19.79 3.31 14.11
C GLY A 54 -18.66 4.29 14.42
N VAL A 55 -17.46 4.09 13.85
CA VAL A 55 -16.33 5.01 13.99
C VAL A 55 -16.63 6.30 13.22
N THR A 56 -16.47 7.45 13.86
CA THR A 56 -16.67 8.78 13.25
C THR A 56 -15.35 9.37 12.78
N VAL A 57 -15.39 10.43 11.96
CA VAL A 57 -14.17 11.14 11.52
C VAL A 57 -13.38 11.67 12.73
N ASP A 58 -14.07 12.16 13.76
CA ASP A 58 -13.43 12.65 14.99
C ASP A 58 -12.71 11.54 15.76
N ASP A 59 -13.27 10.32 15.79
CA ASP A 59 -12.56 9.17 16.35
C ASP A 59 -11.25 8.94 15.61
N VAL A 60 -11.29 8.99 14.27
CA VAL A 60 -10.08 8.79 13.48
C VAL A 60 -9.04 9.85 13.79
N ALA A 61 -9.45 11.11 13.96
CA ALA A 61 -8.54 12.19 14.36
C ALA A 61 -7.92 11.95 15.74
N VAL A 62 -8.71 11.51 16.72
CA VAL A 62 -8.24 11.17 18.07
C VAL A 62 -7.31 9.95 18.03
N MET A 63 -7.70 8.90 17.32
CA MET A 63 -6.92 7.67 17.18
C MET A 63 -5.56 7.92 16.50
N LEU A 64 -5.51 8.74 15.45
CA LEU A 64 -4.25 9.15 14.81
C LEU A 64 -3.35 9.98 15.74
N SER A 65 -3.95 10.86 16.54
CA SER A 65 -3.23 11.66 17.53
C SER A 65 -2.63 10.79 18.64
N LEU A 66 -3.40 9.83 19.16
CA LEU A 66 -2.93 8.85 20.15
C LEU A 66 -1.83 7.95 19.59
N ALA A 67 -1.95 7.49 18.35
CA ALA A 67 -0.92 6.69 17.70
C ALA A 67 0.39 7.46 17.51
N SER A 68 0.31 8.76 17.18
CA SER A 68 1.49 9.64 17.10
C SER A 68 2.19 9.76 18.46
N LEU A 69 1.42 9.95 19.54
CA LEU A 69 1.97 9.99 20.90
C LEU A 69 2.66 8.67 21.30
N GLN A 70 2.07 7.53 20.96
CA GLN A 70 2.63 6.21 21.31
C GLN A 70 3.95 5.90 20.59
N GLN A 71 4.15 6.45 19.39
CA GLN A 71 5.38 6.23 18.63
C GLN A 71 6.49 7.24 18.96
N GLY A 72 6.28 8.12 19.94
CA GLY A 72 7.29 9.08 20.38
C GLY A 72 7.62 10.15 19.33
N GLY A 73 6.69 10.45 18.41
CA GLY A 73 6.97 11.37 17.31
C GLY A 73 5.77 11.69 16.43
N LYS A 74 5.99 12.56 15.43
CA LYS A 74 4.98 12.88 14.42
C LYS A 74 4.95 11.78 13.37
N LEU A 75 3.91 10.94 13.42
CA LEU A 75 3.72 9.87 12.46
C LEU A 75 3.34 10.40 11.06
N LEU A 76 2.48 11.43 11.03
CA LEU A 76 2.09 12.15 9.83
C LEU A 76 2.44 13.63 9.97
N GLN A 77 2.71 14.29 8.85
CA GLN A 77 2.72 15.74 8.82
C GLN A 77 1.29 16.26 8.99
N ALA A 78 1.11 17.48 9.52
CA ALA A 78 -0.21 18.05 9.73
C ALA A 78 -1.04 18.09 8.42
N ALA A 79 -0.40 18.46 7.31
CA ALA A 79 -1.03 18.47 5.99
C ALA A 79 -1.46 17.06 5.52
N ASP A 80 -0.66 16.03 5.80
CA ASP A 80 -0.98 14.64 5.44
C ASP A 80 -2.13 14.11 6.30
N GLN A 81 -2.16 14.46 7.60
CA GLN A 81 -3.24 14.12 8.50
C GLN A 81 -4.56 14.77 8.06
N ASP A 82 -4.55 16.06 7.71
CA ASP A 82 -5.72 16.76 7.21
C ASP A 82 -6.23 16.16 5.89
N ALA A 83 -5.30 15.78 5.00
CA ALA A 83 -5.65 15.12 3.74
C ALA A 83 -6.25 13.72 3.96
N LEU A 84 -5.70 12.93 4.89
CA LEU A 84 -6.24 11.62 5.26
C LEU A 84 -7.64 11.75 5.89
N LEU A 85 -7.82 12.68 6.84
CA LEU A 85 -9.13 12.93 7.46
C LEU A 85 -10.17 13.39 6.44
N SER A 86 -9.77 14.20 5.45
CA SER A 86 -10.62 14.60 4.33
C SER A 86 -11.05 13.38 3.50
N TYR A 87 -10.15 12.44 3.21
CA TYR A 87 -10.50 11.20 2.48
C TYR A 87 -11.48 10.35 3.28
N VAL A 88 -11.23 10.16 4.57
CA VAL A 88 -12.12 9.43 5.47
C VAL A 88 -13.51 10.07 5.50
N ALA A 89 -13.59 11.41 5.61
CA ALA A 89 -14.85 12.14 5.60
C ALA A 89 -15.61 11.97 4.28
N VAL A 90 -14.94 12.07 3.13
CA VAL A 90 -15.56 11.87 1.81
C VAL A 90 -16.16 10.46 1.68
N VAL A 91 -15.42 9.44 2.10
CA VAL A 91 -15.89 8.04 2.06
C VAL A 91 -17.08 7.85 2.99
N ILE A 92 -17.00 8.29 4.26
CA ILE A 92 -18.10 8.18 5.23
C ILE A 92 -19.36 8.89 4.72
N MET A 93 -19.22 10.11 4.18
CA MET A 93 -20.36 10.84 3.61
C MET A 93 -20.98 10.09 2.43
N ALA A 94 -20.17 9.49 1.55
CA ALA A 94 -20.70 8.70 0.45
C ALA A 94 -21.51 7.50 0.93
N LEU A 95 -21.03 6.79 1.97
CA LEU A 95 -21.72 5.66 2.59
C LEU A 95 -23.05 6.06 3.24
N GLU A 96 -23.06 7.19 3.96
CA GLU A 96 -24.29 7.75 4.56
C GLU A 96 -25.31 8.16 3.49
N MET A 97 -24.85 8.75 2.39
CA MET A 97 -25.72 9.18 1.29
C MET A 97 -26.42 8.03 0.58
N VAL A 98 -25.75 6.90 0.39
CA VAL A 98 -26.38 5.70 -0.21
C VAL A 98 -27.11 4.84 0.82
N GLY A 99 -27.00 5.17 2.11
CA GLY A 99 -27.67 4.48 3.21
C GLY A 99 -27.09 3.10 3.48
N VAL A 100 -25.77 2.96 3.55
CA VAL A 100 -25.14 1.73 4.04
C VAL A 100 -25.47 1.55 5.53
N PRO A 101 -26.02 0.42 5.96
CA PRO A 101 -26.38 0.20 7.36
C PRO A 101 -25.14 -0.06 8.22
N LEU A 102 -25.15 0.53 9.41
CA LEU A 102 -24.21 0.24 10.49
C LEU A 102 -24.48 -1.15 11.07
N LEU A 103 -23.43 -1.82 11.54
CA LEU A 103 -23.56 -3.02 12.37
C LEU A 103 -24.24 -2.69 13.70
N PRO A 104 -24.89 -3.66 14.37
CA PRO A 104 -25.55 -3.42 15.66
C PRO A 104 -24.64 -2.74 16.69
N GLU A 105 -23.40 -3.22 16.81
CA GLU A 105 -22.37 -2.64 17.69
C GLU A 105 -22.06 -1.17 17.32
N GLY A 106 -22.00 -0.87 16.02
CA GLY A 106 -21.78 0.49 15.53
C GLY A 106 -22.96 1.43 15.76
N GLN A 107 -24.19 0.91 15.72
CA GLN A 107 -25.39 1.67 16.06
C GLN A 107 -25.41 2.02 17.55
N GLU A 108 -25.12 1.05 18.41
CA GLU A 108 -25.00 1.25 19.85
C GLU A 108 -23.89 2.27 20.18
N ARG A 109 -22.73 2.17 19.51
CA ARG A 109 -21.63 3.13 19.66
C ARG A 109 -22.04 4.55 19.27
N ARG A 110 -22.76 4.73 18.14
CA ARG A 110 -23.26 6.05 17.74
C ARG A 110 -24.31 6.60 18.70
N GLN A 111 -25.28 5.77 19.12
CA GLN A 111 -26.30 6.18 20.08
C GLN A 111 -25.70 6.63 21.41
N ARG A 112 -24.73 5.86 21.94
CA ARG A 112 -24.02 6.24 23.17
C ARG A 112 -23.33 7.59 23.07
N LYS A 113 -22.72 7.89 21.92
CA LYS A 113 -22.09 9.20 21.68
C LYS A 113 -23.08 10.34 21.55
N GLU A 114 -24.22 10.09 20.92
CA GLU A 114 -25.31 11.06 20.86
C GLU A 114 -25.83 11.37 22.27
N GLU A 115 -25.96 10.36 23.12
CA GLU A 115 -26.33 10.51 24.54
C GLU A 115 -25.26 11.24 25.37
N GLU A 116 -23.98 10.99 25.10
CA GLU A 116 -22.84 11.67 25.76
C GLU A 116 -22.64 13.11 25.25
N GLY A 117 -23.48 13.60 24.34
CA GLY A 117 -23.42 14.96 23.80
C GLY A 117 -22.35 15.19 22.75
N GLY A 118 -21.71 14.11 22.27
CA GLY A 118 -20.72 14.14 21.18
C GLY A 118 -21.32 14.15 19.77
N GLY A 119 -22.65 14.14 19.66
CA GLY A 119 -23.38 14.04 18.38
C GLY A 119 -23.71 15.37 17.70
N GLN A 120 -23.11 16.49 18.10
CA GLN A 120 -23.32 17.73 17.37
C GLN A 120 -22.55 17.66 16.04
N GLU A 121 -23.17 17.04 15.02
CA GLU A 121 -22.67 17.05 13.66
C GLU A 121 -22.27 18.48 13.32
N ASP A 122 -20.97 18.67 13.03
CA ASP A 122 -20.42 19.95 12.65
C ASP A 122 -21.17 20.46 11.41
N ASN A 123 -22.18 21.28 11.63
CA ASN A 123 -22.92 22.02 10.60
C ASN A 123 -22.07 23.16 10.02
N SER A 124 -20.75 23.00 10.05
CA SER A 124 -19.79 23.86 9.38
C SER A 124 -20.20 24.05 7.92
N SER A 125 -20.13 25.28 7.43
CA SER A 125 -20.38 25.58 6.00
C SER A 125 -19.52 24.71 5.07
N MET A 126 -18.33 24.28 5.54
CA MET A 126 -17.44 23.41 4.78
C MET A 126 -17.98 21.98 4.67
N SER A 127 -18.54 21.42 5.76
CA SER A 127 -19.12 20.07 5.74
C SER A 127 -20.35 20.01 4.83
N GLN A 128 -21.18 21.06 4.82
CA GLN A 128 -22.32 21.18 3.90
C GLN A 128 -21.87 21.25 2.43
N GLY A 129 -20.81 22.02 2.14
CA GLY A 129 -20.21 22.09 0.81
C GLY A 129 -19.68 20.72 0.34
N LEU A 130 -19.01 19.99 1.23
CA LEU A 130 -18.50 18.65 0.94
C LEU A 130 -19.64 17.64 0.73
N LYS A 131 -20.68 17.66 1.58
CA LYS A 131 -21.90 16.84 1.39
C LYS A 131 -22.55 17.12 0.02
N GLY A 132 -22.65 18.38 -0.38
CA GLY A 132 -23.16 18.77 -1.71
C GLY A 132 -22.30 18.25 -2.86
N PHE A 133 -20.98 18.29 -2.71
CA PHE A 133 -20.04 17.72 -3.68
C PHE A 133 -20.16 16.20 -3.79
N VAL A 134 -20.18 15.49 -2.66
CA VAL A 134 -20.34 14.03 -2.63
C VAL A 134 -21.64 13.62 -3.31
N LYS A 135 -22.73 14.36 -3.08
CA LYS A 135 -24.00 14.15 -3.77
C LYS A 135 -23.86 14.17 -5.29
N ILE A 136 -23.18 15.18 -5.83
CA ILE A 136 -22.97 15.30 -7.28
C ILE A 136 -22.18 14.09 -7.81
N ALA A 137 -21.14 13.65 -7.09
CA ALA A 137 -20.35 12.49 -7.48
C ALA A 137 -21.14 11.17 -7.39
N VAL A 138 -21.99 11.01 -6.38
CA VAL A 138 -22.93 9.88 -6.28
C VAL A 138 -23.92 9.90 -7.44
N ASP A 139 -24.52 11.05 -7.76
CA ASP A 139 -25.44 11.21 -8.89
C ASP A 139 -24.74 10.89 -10.23
N GLN A 140 -23.48 11.29 -10.40
CA GLN A 140 -22.66 10.92 -11.57
C GLN A 140 -22.42 9.42 -11.69
N PHE A 141 -22.13 8.75 -10.56
CA PHE A 141 -22.01 7.29 -10.54
C PHE A 141 -23.35 6.63 -10.88
N LEU A 142 -24.45 7.10 -10.29
CA LEU A 142 -25.82 6.65 -10.56
C LEU A 142 -26.26 6.86 -12.02
N ALA A 143 -25.66 7.81 -12.72
CA ALA A 143 -25.84 8.04 -14.14
C ALA A 143 -24.97 7.15 -15.05
N GLY A 144 -24.17 6.23 -14.49
CA GLY A 144 -23.35 5.28 -15.24
C GLY A 144 -21.90 5.69 -15.43
N THR A 145 -21.39 6.65 -14.64
CA THR A 145 -19.96 6.97 -14.61
C THR A 145 -19.25 5.95 -13.73
N ASP A 146 -18.49 5.04 -14.32
CA ASP A 146 -17.59 4.15 -13.60
C ASP A 146 -16.19 4.75 -13.47
N LEU A 147 -15.33 4.08 -12.71
CA LEU A 147 -13.97 4.55 -12.49
C LEU A 147 -13.16 4.63 -13.79
N TYR A 148 -13.39 3.70 -14.72
CA TYR A 148 -12.71 3.68 -16.02
C TYR A 148 -13.07 4.92 -16.85
N ARG A 149 -14.37 5.25 -16.95
CA ARG A 149 -14.86 6.46 -17.62
C ARG A 149 -14.33 7.73 -16.95
N LEU A 150 -14.30 7.77 -15.61
CA LEU A 150 -13.73 8.91 -14.88
C LEU A 150 -12.25 9.09 -15.21
N GLN A 151 -11.47 8.00 -15.22
CA GLN A 151 -10.03 8.05 -15.56
C GLN A 151 -9.82 8.53 -17.01
N LEU A 152 -10.64 8.05 -17.95
CA LEU A 152 -10.59 8.48 -19.35
C LEU A 152 -10.93 9.98 -19.51
N GLN A 153 -11.95 10.46 -18.80
CA GLN A 153 -12.30 11.88 -18.80
C GLN A 153 -11.16 12.74 -18.22
N GLN A 154 -10.52 12.27 -17.15
CA GLN A 154 -9.39 12.95 -16.52
C GLN A 154 -8.15 12.96 -17.42
N SER A 155 -7.88 11.88 -18.17
CA SER A 155 -6.76 11.85 -19.11
C SER A 155 -7.00 12.78 -20.30
N MET A 156 -8.20 12.80 -20.88
CA MET A 156 -8.54 13.73 -21.97
C MET A 156 -8.48 15.20 -21.55
N ALA A 157 -8.92 15.50 -20.31
CA ALA A 157 -8.80 16.84 -19.74
C ALA A 157 -7.34 17.22 -19.44
N GLY A 158 -6.49 16.25 -19.10
CA GLY A 158 -5.07 16.43 -18.82
C GLY A 158 -4.23 16.71 -20.06
N ASP A 159 -4.46 15.97 -21.15
CA ASP A 159 -3.70 16.09 -22.41
C ASP A 159 -3.97 17.40 -23.16
N SER A 160 -5.07 18.08 -22.83
CA SER A 160 -5.41 19.38 -23.40
C SER A 160 -4.54 20.53 -22.84
N ALA A 161 -3.83 20.30 -21.73
CA ALA A 161 -2.85 21.23 -21.18
C ALA A 161 -1.46 20.88 -21.74
N GLY A 162 -1.09 21.53 -22.85
CA GLY A 162 0.07 21.21 -23.67
C GLY A 162 1.37 20.88 -22.91
N GLU A 163 2.13 19.97 -23.52
CA GLU A 163 3.33 19.24 -23.11
C GLU A 163 4.55 20.08 -22.62
N GLY A 164 4.37 21.38 -22.36
CA GLY A 164 5.45 22.32 -22.03
C GLY A 164 5.57 22.74 -20.57
N ASP A 165 4.55 22.54 -19.73
CA ASP A 165 4.63 22.88 -18.31
C ASP A 165 3.57 22.12 -17.50
N ALA A 166 3.98 21.12 -16.72
CA ALA A 166 3.13 20.42 -15.75
C ALA A 166 2.62 21.34 -14.59
N ALA A 167 2.81 22.65 -14.73
CA ALA A 167 2.49 23.72 -13.78
C ALA A 167 1.02 24.20 -13.84
N GLY A 168 0.18 23.69 -14.74
CA GLY A 168 -1.13 24.30 -15.03
C GLY A 168 -2.32 23.88 -14.14
N VAL A 169 -2.33 22.65 -13.60
CA VAL A 169 -3.51 22.18 -12.84
C VAL A 169 -3.42 22.65 -11.40
N SER A 170 -4.31 23.57 -11.02
CA SER A 170 -4.44 24.06 -9.63
C SER A 170 -4.54 22.89 -8.64
N PRO A 171 -3.82 22.93 -7.49
CA PRO A 171 -3.92 21.92 -6.45
C PRO A 171 -5.36 21.61 -6.01
N ALA A 172 -6.23 22.62 -6.03
CA ALA A 172 -7.65 22.46 -5.71
C ALA A 172 -8.38 21.54 -6.70
N VAL A 173 -8.04 21.59 -8.00
CA VAL A 173 -8.63 20.72 -9.03
C VAL A 173 -8.17 19.28 -8.84
N ARG A 174 -6.90 19.07 -8.50
CA ARG A 174 -6.37 17.73 -8.21
C ARG A 174 -7.07 17.11 -7.00
N MET A 175 -7.27 17.89 -5.94
CA MET A 175 -8.02 17.45 -4.76
C MET A 175 -9.47 17.11 -5.12
N LEU A 176 -10.13 17.92 -5.95
CA LEU A 176 -11.49 17.65 -6.41
C LEU A 176 -11.58 16.35 -7.21
N GLN A 177 -10.68 16.16 -8.19
CA GLN A 177 -10.59 14.95 -9.00
C GLN A 177 -10.36 13.70 -8.15
N GLN A 178 -9.49 13.82 -7.15
CA GLN A 178 -9.18 12.74 -6.23
C GLN A 178 -10.36 12.41 -5.30
N ASN A 179 -11.08 13.42 -4.80
CA ASN A 179 -12.27 13.20 -3.99
C ASN A 179 -13.40 12.57 -4.83
N THR A 180 -13.62 12.99 -6.08
CA THR A 180 -14.58 12.34 -6.98
C THR A 180 -14.20 10.87 -7.20
N ARG A 181 -12.91 10.61 -7.43
CA ARG A 181 -12.38 9.25 -7.59
C ARG A 181 -12.64 8.39 -6.35
N LEU A 182 -12.43 8.92 -5.15
CA LEU A 182 -12.71 8.20 -3.90
C LEU A 182 -14.19 7.87 -3.73
N VAL A 183 -15.09 8.79 -4.07
CA VAL A 183 -16.55 8.51 -4.04
C VAL A 183 -16.88 7.36 -4.98
N ILE A 184 -16.42 7.41 -6.24
CA ILE A 184 -16.69 6.33 -7.21
C ILE A 184 -16.11 5.00 -6.74
N ILE A 185 -14.86 4.97 -6.24
CA ILE A 185 -14.25 3.76 -5.69
C ILE A 185 -15.09 3.22 -4.52
N THR A 186 -15.57 4.10 -3.64
CA THR A 186 -16.44 3.70 -2.51
C THR A 186 -17.69 2.99 -2.99
N LEU A 187 -18.37 3.55 -3.98
CA LEU A 187 -19.59 2.95 -4.52
C LEU A 187 -19.33 1.63 -5.25
N GLU A 188 -18.21 1.52 -5.99
CA GLU A 188 -17.78 0.26 -6.58
C GLU A 188 -17.50 -0.81 -5.52
N VAL A 189 -16.74 -0.48 -4.47
CA VAL A 189 -16.39 -1.43 -3.40
C VAL A 189 -17.65 -1.88 -2.65
N VAL A 190 -18.57 -0.97 -2.33
CA VAL A 190 -19.85 -1.30 -1.66
C VAL A 190 -20.70 -2.24 -2.52
N ARG A 191 -20.83 -1.93 -3.83
CA ARG A 191 -21.56 -2.77 -4.78
C ARG A 191 -20.92 -4.15 -4.92
N ASP A 192 -19.60 -4.21 -5.13
CA ASP A 192 -18.86 -5.45 -5.36
C ASP A 192 -18.81 -6.33 -4.10
N SER A 193 -18.86 -5.72 -2.91
CA SER A 193 -18.97 -6.42 -1.62
C SER A 193 -20.38 -6.92 -1.30
N GLY A 194 -21.38 -6.54 -2.09
CA GLY A 194 -22.79 -6.89 -1.85
C GLY A 194 -23.35 -6.31 -0.55
N ILE A 195 -22.80 -5.18 -0.08
CA ILE A 195 -23.29 -4.52 1.13
C ILE A 195 -24.66 -3.90 0.81
N PRO A 196 -25.71 -4.17 1.61
CA PRO A 196 -27.03 -3.63 1.35
C PRO A 196 -27.02 -2.09 1.44
N THR A 197 -27.72 -1.43 0.52
CA THR A 197 -27.87 0.03 0.48
C THR A 197 -29.33 0.44 0.32
N VAL A 198 -29.69 1.62 0.82
CA VAL A 198 -31.03 2.19 0.61
C VAL A 198 -31.21 2.65 -0.83
N VAL A 199 -30.16 3.25 -1.40
CA VAL A 199 -30.11 3.61 -2.82
C VAL A 199 -29.57 2.41 -3.60
N PRO A 200 -30.33 1.82 -4.53
CA PRO A 200 -29.87 0.67 -5.29
C PRO A 200 -28.66 1.06 -6.16
N LEU A 201 -27.53 0.40 -5.94
CA LEU A 201 -26.31 0.57 -6.73
C LEU A 201 -26.29 -0.33 -7.98
N ASP A 202 -27.32 -1.18 -8.14
CA ASP A 202 -27.54 -2.05 -9.28
C ASP A 202 -27.98 -1.24 -10.49
N GLN A 203 -27.03 -0.60 -11.16
CA GLN A 203 -27.25 -0.18 -12.53
C GLN A 203 -27.06 -1.39 -13.45
N PRO A 204 -27.99 -1.65 -14.38
CA PRO A 204 -27.63 -2.40 -15.56
C PRO A 204 -26.53 -1.60 -16.25
N ARG A 205 -25.31 -2.16 -16.36
CA ARG A 205 -24.31 -1.63 -17.29
C ARG A 205 -25.03 -1.52 -18.62
N THR A 206 -25.30 -0.31 -19.08
CA THR A 206 -25.76 -0.07 -20.44
C THR A 206 -24.63 -0.53 -21.33
N ALA A 207 -24.72 -1.80 -21.75
CA ALA A 207 -24.01 -2.32 -22.90
C ALA A 207 -24.19 -1.28 -23.99
N GLY A 208 -23.09 -0.82 -24.60
CA GLY A 208 -23.11 0.23 -25.60
C GLY A 208 -24.14 -0.06 -26.68
N SER A 209 -25.31 0.56 -26.57
CA SER A 209 -26.30 0.65 -27.64
C SER A 209 -25.98 1.93 -28.40
N ALA A 210 -24.94 1.86 -29.21
CA ALA A 210 -24.85 2.69 -30.40
C ALA A 210 -25.82 2.11 -31.45
N GLU A 211 -27.12 2.18 -31.18
CA GLU A 211 -28.15 1.90 -32.18
C GLU A 211 -29.27 2.94 -32.06
N GLY A 212 -29.35 3.80 -33.08
CA GLY A 212 -30.61 4.38 -33.52
C GLY A 212 -31.03 5.73 -32.93
N GLU A 213 -30.24 6.79 -33.11
CA GLU A 213 -30.79 8.15 -33.14
C GLU A 213 -30.59 8.79 -34.52
N THR A 214 -31.24 8.21 -35.52
CA THR A 214 -31.53 8.87 -36.80
C THR A 214 -32.99 8.66 -37.16
N ALA A 215 -33.83 9.67 -36.88
CA ALA A 215 -34.88 10.19 -37.76
C ALA A 215 -35.99 10.92 -36.97
N ALA A 216 -35.98 12.27 -37.01
CA ALA A 216 -37.19 13.08 -37.26
C ALA A 216 -36.89 14.59 -37.28
N ALA A 217 -36.32 15.08 -38.39
CA ALA A 217 -36.52 16.42 -38.98
C ALA A 217 -35.52 16.53 -40.15
N GLY A 218 -35.86 16.65 -41.43
CA GLY A 218 -37.00 17.31 -42.04
C GLY A 218 -36.55 18.62 -42.69
N THR A 219 -35.98 18.53 -43.92
CA THR A 219 -35.91 19.57 -45.00
C THR A 219 -35.12 20.86 -44.71
N ALA A 220 -34.32 21.47 -45.61
CA ALA A 220 -34.00 21.31 -47.03
C ALA A 220 -32.77 22.19 -47.38
N GLY A 221 -32.03 21.85 -48.45
CA GLY A 221 -31.20 22.84 -49.18
C GLY A 221 -29.88 22.32 -49.75
N ALA A 222 -29.87 22.06 -51.08
CA ALA A 222 -28.83 22.28 -52.11
C ALA A 222 -27.37 22.59 -51.67
N ALA A 223 -26.29 22.15 -52.32
CA ALA A 223 -26.03 21.48 -53.60
C ALA A 223 -24.56 20.98 -53.61
N GLU A 224 -24.26 20.03 -54.50
CA GLU A 224 -23.01 19.79 -55.25
C GLU A 224 -21.63 19.90 -54.53
N GLU A 225 -20.96 18.76 -54.35
CA GLU A 225 -19.68 18.47 -55.03
C GLU A 225 -19.28 16.99 -54.88
N GLU A 226 -18.85 16.40 -55.99
CA GLU A 226 -18.47 15.01 -56.16
C GLU A 226 -16.93 14.88 -56.11
N ALA A 227 -16.45 13.83 -55.43
CA ALA A 227 -15.30 12.98 -55.79
C ALA A 227 -14.18 12.78 -54.72
N THR A 228 -13.89 11.49 -54.52
CA THR A 228 -12.67 10.86 -53.97
C THR A 228 -12.52 10.71 -52.44
N ALA A 229 -13.26 9.75 -51.85
CA ALA A 229 -12.82 9.04 -50.64
C ALA A 229 -13.63 7.73 -50.47
N VAL A 230 -13.30 6.66 -51.21
CA VAL A 230 -14.00 5.36 -51.09
C VAL A 230 -13.15 4.26 -50.46
N ASP A 231 -11.84 4.44 -50.28
CA ASP A 231 -10.98 3.40 -49.66
C ASP A 231 -10.61 3.64 -48.18
N SER A 232 -11.00 4.77 -47.59
CA SER A 232 -10.66 5.13 -46.19
C SER A 232 -11.80 4.90 -45.19
N ALA A 233 -13.04 4.70 -45.64
CA ALA A 233 -14.18 4.43 -44.76
C ALA A 233 -14.24 2.97 -44.30
N ALA A 234 -13.93 2.02 -45.19
CA ALA A 234 -13.95 0.58 -44.87
C ALA A 234 -12.86 0.17 -43.87
N ALA A 235 -11.70 0.85 -43.89
CA ALA A 235 -10.62 0.61 -42.93
C ALA A 235 -10.94 1.16 -41.52
N ALA A 236 -11.68 2.27 -41.44
CA ALA A 236 -12.15 2.82 -40.17
C ALA A 236 -13.26 1.97 -39.55
N GLU A 237 -14.14 1.41 -40.38
CA GLU A 237 -15.24 0.53 -39.94
C GLU A 237 -14.69 -0.82 -39.43
N GLN A 238 -13.71 -1.43 -40.12
CA GLN A 238 -13.05 -2.65 -39.64
C GLN A 238 -12.19 -2.44 -38.38
N ALA A 239 -11.57 -1.26 -38.22
CA ALA A 239 -10.81 -0.93 -37.01
C ALA A 239 -11.73 -0.70 -35.79
N ALA A 240 -12.91 -0.08 -36.00
CA ALA A 240 -13.91 0.08 -34.95
C ALA A 240 -14.54 -1.26 -34.55
N GLU A 241 -14.78 -2.16 -35.51
CA GLU A 241 -15.34 -3.49 -35.27
C GLU A 241 -14.32 -4.42 -34.56
N GLN A 242 -13.02 -4.31 -34.88
CA GLN A 242 -11.96 -5.01 -34.13
C GLN A 242 -11.75 -4.45 -32.71
N ALA A 243 -11.86 -3.14 -32.51
CA ALA A 243 -11.79 -2.53 -31.17
C ALA A 243 -13.01 -2.89 -30.31
N ALA A 244 -14.21 -2.96 -30.90
CA ALA A 244 -15.41 -3.41 -30.22
C ALA A 244 -15.36 -4.91 -29.88
N ALA A 245 -14.81 -5.74 -30.77
CA ALA A 245 -14.62 -7.17 -30.52
C ALA A 245 -13.58 -7.47 -29.43
N GLN A 246 -12.50 -6.67 -29.34
CA GLN A 246 -11.53 -6.76 -28.24
C GLN A 246 -12.15 -6.33 -26.90
N GLY A 247 -12.93 -5.24 -26.88
CA GLY A 247 -13.63 -4.79 -25.66
C GLY A 247 -14.65 -5.81 -25.12
N GLN A 248 -15.36 -6.51 -26.01
CA GLN A 248 -16.32 -7.55 -25.59
C GLN A 248 -15.65 -8.83 -25.07
N GLN A 249 -14.47 -9.20 -25.57
CA GLN A 249 -13.70 -10.34 -25.04
C GLN A 249 -13.09 -10.05 -23.65
N GLU A 250 -12.64 -8.82 -23.40
CA GLU A 250 -12.16 -8.40 -22.07
C GLU A 250 -13.29 -8.29 -21.05
N GLU A 251 -14.46 -7.77 -21.44
CA GLU A 251 -15.64 -7.74 -20.55
C GLU A 251 -16.15 -9.15 -20.19
N GLY A 252 -16.10 -10.10 -21.14
CA GLY A 252 -16.47 -11.50 -20.90
C GLY A 252 -15.54 -12.20 -19.90
N GLN A 253 -14.23 -11.94 -19.94
CA GLN A 253 -13.28 -12.49 -18.97
C GLN A 253 -13.37 -11.80 -17.59
N GLN A 254 -13.68 -10.50 -17.55
CA GLN A 254 -13.93 -9.80 -16.28
C GLN A 254 -15.23 -10.24 -15.60
N ALA A 255 -16.29 -10.53 -16.36
CA ALA A 255 -17.57 -10.98 -15.79
C ALA A 255 -17.47 -12.37 -15.12
N VAL A 256 -16.69 -13.29 -15.68
CA VAL A 256 -16.44 -14.62 -15.09
C VAL A 256 -15.58 -14.51 -13.82
N ARG A 257 -14.64 -13.55 -13.75
CA ARG A 257 -13.80 -13.30 -12.55
C ARG A 257 -14.55 -12.66 -11.38
N ARG A 258 -15.65 -11.95 -11.61
CA ARG A 258 -16.49 -11.31 -10.57
C ARG A 258 -17.34 -12.29 -9.74
N SER A 259 -17.41 -13.55 -10.16
CA SER A 259 -18.16 -14.61 -9.45
C SER A 259 -17.33 -15.41 -8.44
N ALA A 260 -16.03 -15.11 -8.31
CA ALA A 260 -15.19 -15.65 -7.25
C ALA A 260 -15.44 -14.83 -5.98
N GLY A 261 -15.99 -15.49 -4.95
CA GLY A 261 -16.51 -14.86 -3.74
C GLY A 261 -15.56 -13.85 -3.08
N VAL A 262 -16.17 -12.88 -2.39
CA VAL A 262 -15.56 -11.83 -1.55
C VAL A 262 -14.14 -12.22 -1.15
N VAL A 263 -13.17 -11.74 -1.93
CA VAL A 263 -11.75 -11.91 -1.62
C VAL A 263 -11.56 -11.30 -0.24
N PRO A 264 -10.92 -11.99 0.71
CA PRO A 264 -10.67 -11.43 2.03
C PRO A 264 -9.99 -10.07 1.88
N GLY A 265 -10.72 -9.00 2.23
CA GLY A 265 -10.29 -7.61 2.02
C GLY A 265 -9.06 -7.25 2.84
N PHE A 266 -8.40 -6.15 2.49
CA PHE A 266 -7.19 -5.69 3.20
C PHE A 266 -7.45 -5.43 4.69
N ALA A 267 -8.65 -4.99 5.05
CA ALA A 267 -9.07 -4.84 6.45
C ALA A 267 -8.99 -6.17 7.23
N LEU A 268 -9.27 -7.31 6.58
CA LEU A 268 -9.12 -8.63 7.19
C LEU A 268 -7.64 -9.00 7.41
N ALA A 269 -6.77 -8.61 6.48
CA ALA A 269 -5.33 -8.89 6.54
C ALA A 269 -4.61 -8.18 7.69
N CYS A 270 -5.14 -7.05 8.13
CA CYS A 270 -4.61 -6.29 9.25
C CYS A 270 -5.21 -6.68 10.60
N ASP A 271 -6.22 -7.55 10.64
CA ASP A 271 -6.78 -8.10 11.87
C ASP A 271 -6.37 -9.57 12.07
N PRO A 272 -5.38 -9.85 12.93
CA PRO A 272 -4.92 -11.22 13.17
C PRO A 272 -6.01 -12.11 13.77
N VAL A 273 -6.96 -11.54 14.52
CA VAL A 273 -8.06 -12.29 15.12
C VAL A 273 -9.07 -12.72 14.05
N ARG A 274 -9.40 -11.83 13.11
CA ARG A 274 -10.31 -12.17 12.00
C ARG A 274 -9.60 -13.09 10.99
N LEU A 275 -8.32 -12.87 10.73
CA LEU A 275 -7.51 -13.73 9.88
C LEU A 275 -7.46 -15.16 10.42
N ALA A 276 -7.26 -15.33 11.73
CA ALA A 276 -7.26 -16.64 12.39
C ALA A 276 -8.61 -17.37 12.32
N ARG A 277 -9.72 -16.63 12.14
CA ARG A 277 -11.08 -17.18 11.95
C ARG A 277 -11.37 -17.57 10.50
N CYS A 278 -10.48 -17.28 9.56
CA CYS A 278 -10.68 -17.70 8.17
C CYS A 278 -10.51 -19.20 8.06
N ASP A 279 -11.56 -19.90 7.60
CA ASP A 279 -11.58 -21.37 7.48
C ASP A 279 -10.59 -21.90 6.42
N SER A 280 -10.21 -21.06 5.45
CA SER A 280 -9.33 -21.43 4.34
C SER A 280 -7.92 -20.90 4.54
N LYS A 281 -6.93 -21.80 4.50
CA LYS A 281 -5.49 -21.45 4.44
C LYS A 281 -5.18 -20.53 3.24
N ASP A 282 -5.87 -20.75 2.12
CA ASP A 282 -5.71 -19.94 0.92
C ASP A 282 -6.14 -18.48 1.15
N ALA A 283 -7.29 -18.29 1.81
CA ALA A 283 -7.78 -16.97 2.20
C ALA A 283 -6.79 -16.25 3.14
N GLN A 284 -6.21 -16.98 4.09
CA GLN A 284 -5.20 -16.43 5.00
C GLN A 284 -3.93 -16.00 4.27
N GLN A 285 -3.40 -16.87 3.40
CA GLN A 285 -2.22 -16.57 2.58
C GLN A 285 -2.46 -15.36 1.68
N ARG A 286 -3.63 -15.30 1.05
CA ARG A 286 -4.05 -14.19 0.19
C ARG A 286 -4.10 -12.87 0.96
N ALA A 287 -4.75 -12.85 2.13
CA ALA A 287 -4.83 -11.65 2.95
C ALA A 287 -3.42 -11.18 3.36
N ALA A 288 -2.56 -12.08 3.85
CA ALA A 288 -1.18 -11.75 4.21
C ALA A 288 -0.36 -11.23 3.02
N ALA A 289 -0.54 -11.79 1.82
CA ALA A 289 0.09 -11.32 0.60
C ALA A 289 -0.36 -9.90 0.23
N VAL A 290 -1.66 -9.61 0.33
CA VAL A 290 -2.21 -8.25 0.10
C VAL A 290 -1.63 -7.26 1.09
N ARG A 291 -1.54 -7.62 2.37
CA ARG A 291 -0.92 -6.75 3.38
C ARG A 291 0.55 -6.49 3.08
N LEU A 292 1.32 -7.53 2.72
CA LEU A 292 2.69 -7.36 2.27
C LEU A 292 2.78 -6.41 1.08
N LEU A 293 1.89 -6.52 0.10
CA LEU A 293 1.87 -5.64 -1.07
C LEU A 293 1.62 -4.17 -0.69
N ILE A 294 0.65 -3.91 0.19
CA ILE A 294 0.34 -2.55 0.66
C ILE A 294 1.52 -1.98 1.46
N SER A 295 2.11 -2.77 2.36
CA SER A 295 3.27 -2.35 3.15
C SER A 295 4.49 -2.12 2.25
N PHE A 296 4.68 -2.93 1.22
CA PHE A 296 5.69 -2.69 0.19
C PHE A 296 5.45 -1.38 -0.57
N MET A 297 4.22 -1.11 -1.03
CA MET A 297 3.92 0.11 -1.78
C MET A 297 4.18 1.39 -0.95
N GLY A 298 3.87 1.37 0.35
CA GLY A 298 4.24 2.45 1.25
C GLY A 298 5.75 2.54 1.47
N ALA A 299 6.41 1.40 1.73
CA ALA A 299 7.86 1.35 1.97
C ALA A 299 8.69 1.81 0.75
N ALA A 300 8.25 1.46 -0.46
CA ALA A 300 8.89 1.87 -1.71
C ALA A 300 8.86 3.41 -1.93
N GLN A 301 7.94 4.11 -1.28
CA GLN A 301 7.87 5.58 -1.26
C GLN A 301 8.71 6.21 -0.14
N GLY A 302 9.38 5.40 0.68
CA GLY A 302 10.22 5.86 1.79
C GLY A 302 9.53 5.91 3.15
N TRP A 303 8.29 5.41 3.27
CA TRP A 303 7.60 5.36 4.56
C TRP A 303 8.17 4.24 5.44
N LEU A 304 8.96 4.64 6.45
CA LEU A 304 9.64 3.69 7.37
C LEU A 304 8.64 2.83 8.14
N TYR A 305 7.47 3.37 8.50
CA TYR A 305 6.41 2.62 9.17
C TYR A 305 5.96 1.41 8.34
N SER A 306 5.73 1.60 7.04
CA SER A 306 5.35 0.53 6.12
C SER A 306 6.49 -0.48 5.90
N ALA A 307 7.74 -0.04 5.94
CA ALA A 307 8.90 -0.95 5.83
C ALA A 307 9.01 -1.88 7.05
N TRP A 308 8.76 -1.37 8.27
CA TRP A 308 8.71 -2.21 9.48
C TRP A 308 7.55 -3.20 9.43
N ASP A 309 6.35 -2.76 9.03
CA ASP A 309 5.20 -3.65 8.87
C ASP A 309 5.47 -4.75 7.84
N PHE A 310 6.13 -4.42 6.72
CA PHE A 310 6.52 -5.39 5.70
C PHE A 310 7.44 -6.48 6.26
N VAL A 311 8.46 -6.11 7.05
CA VAL A 311 9.40 -7.05 7.66
C VAL A 311 8.72 -7.91 8.73
N GLU A 312 7.88 -7.31 9.58
CA GLU A 312 7.07 -8.04 10.57
C GLU A 312 6.17 -9.07 9.88
N GLN A 313 5.45 -8.68 8.83
CA GLN A 313 4.56 -9.57 8.10
C GLN A 313 5.32 -10.68 7.35
N CYS A 314 6.50 -10.39 6.79
CA CYS A 314 7.38 -11.41 6.21
C CYS A 314 7.78 -12.46 7.25
N THR A 315 8.14 -12.00 8.45
CA THR A 315 8.53 -12.87 9.58
C THR A 315 7.34 -13.72 10.05
N GLU A 316 6.14 -13.15 10.10
CA GLU A 316 4.93 -13.88 10.42
C GLU A 316 4.62 -14.97 9.38
N CYS A 317 4.62 -14.64 8.08
CA CYS A 317 4.43 -15.61 7.00
C CYS A 317 5.47 -16.74 7.04
N TYR A 318 6.74 -16.40 7.32
CA TYR A 318 7.82 -17.37 7.50
C TYR A 318 7.53 -18.32 8.68
N SER A 319 7.04 -17.78 9.79
CA SER A 319 6.69 -18.56 10.99
C SER A 319 5.50 -19.51 10.77
N TYR A 320 4.57 -19.15 9.87
CA TYR A 320 3.49 -20.03 9.43
C TYR A 320 3.96 -21.13 8.45
N GLY A 321 5.23 -21.11 8.03
CA GLY A 321 5.79 -22.07 7.09
C GLY A 321 5.29 -21.88 5.66
N TRP A 322 4.87 -20.66 5.28
CA TRP A 322 4.54 -20.33 3.90
C TRP A 322 5.81 -19.96 3.15
N THR A 323 5.96 -20.43 1.91
CA THR A 323 7.13 -20.07 1.10
C THR A 323 6.98 -18.67 0.51
N ALA A 324 8.11 -18.05 0.14
CA ALA A 324 8.10 -16.77 -0.55
C ALA A 324 7.25 -16.82 -1.84
N ASP A 325 7.38 -17.91 -2.61
CA ASP A 325 6.64 -18.14 -3.85
C ASP A 325 5.13 -18.39 -3.62
N GLU A 326 4.77 -19.15 -2.57
CA GLU A 326 3.37 -19.33 -2.17
C GLU A 326 2.69 -18.02 -1.82
N VAL A 327 3.37 -17.11 -1.10
CA VAL A 327 2.81 -15.81 -0.74
C VAL A 327 2.71 -14.91 -1.97
N PHE A 328 3.76 -14.86 -2.79
CA PHE A 328 3.79 -14.04 -4.01
C PHE A 328 2.69 -14.45 -5.02
N SER A 329 2.51 -15.75 -5.24
CA SER A 329 1.55 -16.30 -6.20
C SER A 329 0.07 -16.08 -5.82
N ARG A 330 -0.22 -15.60 -4.59
CA ARG A 330 -1.57 -15.18 -4.21
C ARG A 330 -1.93 -13.78 -4.71
N LEU A 331 -1.00 -13.03 -5.28
CA LEU A 331 -1.25 -11.70 -5.82
C LEU A 331 -1.55 -11.77 -7.32
N ASN A 332 -2.43 -10.87 -7.78
CA ASN A 332 -2.74 -10.74 -9.20
C ASN A 332 -1.90 -9.62 -9.82
N ASP A 333 -1.53 -9.75 -11.09
CA ASP A 333 -0.72 -8.74 -11.81
C ASP A 333 -1.35 -7.33 -11.81
N GLU A 334 -2.69 -7.27 -11.85
CA GLU A 334 -3.47 -6.04 -11.80
C GLU A 334 -3.29 -5.26 -10.49
N GLU A 335 -2.95 -5.95 -9.40
CA GLU A 335 -2.78 -5.35 -8.07
C GLU A 335 -1.46 -4.59 -7.97
N PHE A 336 -0.49 -4.97 -8.82
CA PHE A 336 0.77 -4.26 -8.97
C PHE A 336 0.69 -3.09 -9.95
N ALA A 337 -0.46 -2.88 -10.62
CA ALA A 337 -0.61 -1.81 -11.60
C ALA A 337 -0.70 -0.43 -10.94
N GLN A 338 0.17 0.49 -11.37
CA GLN A 338 0.14 1.89 -10.93
C GLN A 338 -0.63 2.75 -11.95
N SER A 339 -1.76 3.31 -11.51
CA SER A 339 -2.58 4.19 -12.35
C SER A 339 -2.08 5.64 -12.31
N GLY A 340 -1.01 5.96 -13.05
CA GLY A 340 -0.76 7.33 -13.54
C GLY A 340 0.65 7.92 -13.42
N GLY A 341 1.38 7.97 -14.55
CA GLY A 341 1.92 9.20 -15.17
C GLY A 341 2.87 10.18 -14.44
N MET A 342 3.42 9.89 -13.27
CA MET A 342 4.63 10.59 -12.75
C MET A 342 5.80 9.61 -12.78
N PRO A 343 7.08 10.07 -12.81
CA PRO A 343 8.21 9.17 -13.00
C PRO A 343 8.19 8.21 -11.82
N GLY A 344 7.73 6.99 -12.10
CA GLY A 344 7.81 5.92 -11.14
C GLY A 344 9.27 5.68 -10.81
N ILE A 345 9.51 4.59 -10.12
CA ILE A 345 10.81 3.94 -10.21
C ILE A 345 10.96 3.53 -11.69
N SER A 346 11.42 4.47 -12.53
CA SER A 346 11.68 4.33 -13.95
C SER A 346 12.98 3.55 -14.09
N LEU A 347 13.00 2.34 -13.57
CA LEU A 347 13.87 1.30 -14.07
C LEU A 347 13.46 1.13 -15.53
N ALA A 348 14.36 1.57 -16.43
CA ALA A 348 14.17 1.75 -17.86
C ALA A 348 13.09 0.82 -18.44
N ARG A 349 11.97 1.42 -18.87
CA ARG A 349 10.90 0.75 -19.61
C ARG A 349 11.51 0.25 -20.93
N GLN A 350 11.88 -1.02 -20.98
CA GLN A 350 12.45 -1.63 -22.18
C GLN A 350 11.31 -1.79 -23.20
N ALA A 351 11.34 -0.99 -24.26
CA ALA A 351 10.30 -1.02 -25.28
C ALA A 351 10.42 -2.31 -26.12
N GLY A 352 9.41 -3.19 -26.09
CA GLY A 352 9.24 -4.21 -27.13
C GLY A 352 8.85 -5.64 -26.72
N GLY A 353 8.61 -5.97 -25.45
CA GLY A 353 8.13 -7.32 -25.04
C GLY A 353 6.90 -7.29 -24.12
N PRO A 354 6.29 -8.45 -23.79
CA PRO A 354 5.38 -8.58 -22.65
C PRO A 354 6.18 -8.28 -21.38
N ASN A 355 6.26 -7.00 -21.03
CA ASN A 355 7.20 -6.53 -20.03
C ASN A 355 6.74 -7.01 -18.64
N PRO A 356 7.62 -7.70 -17.88
CA PRO A 356 7.29 -8.09 -16.52
C PRO A 356 6.99 -6.85 -15.69
N ASN A 357 5.98 -6.93 -14.82
CA ASN A 357 5.64 -5.84 -13.93
C ASN A 357 6.81 -5.59 -12.97
N VAL A 358 7.56 -4.50 -13.18
CA VAL A 358 8.76 -4.16 -12.39
C VAL A 358 8.44 -4.09 -10.90
N SER A 359 7.25 -3.61 -10.52
CA SER A 359 6.84 -3.60 -9.11
C SER A 359 6.69 -5.00 -8.55
N ALA A 360 6.16 -5.95 -9.32
CA ALA A 360 6.09 -7.35 -8.93
C ALA A 360 7.48 -7.99 -8.76
N LEU A 361 8.43 -7.68 -9.66
CA LEU A 361 9.82 -8.15 -9.56
C LEU A 361 10.52 -7.63 -8.30
N VAL A 362 10.38 -6.33 -8.04
CA VAL A 362 11.00 -5.71 -6.86
C VAL A 362 10.36 -6.27 -5.58
N PHE A 363 9.03 -6.42 -5.56
CA PHE A 363 8.31 -7.02 -4.44
C PHE A 363 8.75 -8.47 -4.16
N ALA A 364 8.82 -9.30 -5.20
CA ALA A 364 9.32 -10.68 -5.11
C ALA A 364 10.73 -10.75 -4.51
N ARG A 365 11.61 -9.83 -4.93
CA ARG A 365 12.96 -9.71 -4.41
C ARG A 365 12.99 -9.28 -2.94
N TRP A 366 12.10 -8.37 -2.52
CA TRP A 366 12.01 -7.93 -1.13
C TRP A 366 11.59 -9.05 -0.18
N ILE A 367 10.59 -9.85 -0.55
CA ILE A 367 10.19 -11.04 0.22
C ILE A 367 11.38 -11.99 0.34
N SER A 368 12.03 -12.27 -0.79
CA SER A 368 13.18 -13.19 -0.85
C SER A 368 14.33 -12.73 0.06
N LEU A 369 14.64 -11.43 0.08
CA LEU A 369 15.68 -10.88 0.96
C LEU A 369 15.35 -11.07 2.43
N CYS A 370 14.10 -10.84 2.85
CA CYS A 370 13.68 -11.06 4.23
C CYS A 370 13.81 -12.54 4.60
N TYR A 371 13.31 -13.45 3.77
CA TYR A 371 13.34 -14.90 4.01
C TYR A 371 14.77 -15.44 4.08
N ILE A 372 15.63 -15.05 3.13
CA ILE A 372 17.04 -15.42 3.14
C ILE A 372 17.72 -14.85 4.40
N THR A 373 17.42 -13.62 4.81
CA THR A 373 17.97 -13.03 6.04
C THR A 373 17.59 -13.83 7.27
N LEU A 374 16.31 -14.21 7.42
CA LEU A 374 15.84 -15.08 8.50
C LEU A 374 16.58 -16.44 8.50
N ALA A 375 16.77 -17.04 7.32
CA ALA A 375 17.50 -18.28 7.14
C ALA A 375 18.97 -18.17 7.57
N GLN A 376 19.67 -17.13 7.12
CA GLN A 376 21.08 -16.88 7.46
C GLN A 376 21.27 -16.60 8.95
N LEU A 377 20.28 -15.97 9.59
CA LEU A 377 20.23 -15.74 11.03
C LEU A 377 19.77 -16.98 11.83
N ARG A 378 19.66 -18.14 11.17
CA ARG A 378 19.34 -19.46 11.76
C ARG A 378 17.95 -19.57 12.35
N VAL A 379 16.98 -18.82 11.83
CA VAL A 379 15.56 -19.05 12.17
C VAL A 379 15.07 -20.29 11.43
N VAL A 380 14.55 -21.27 12.17
CA VAL A 380 14.08 -22.53 11.58
C VAL A 380 12.81 -22.27 10.77
N PHE A 381 12.81 -22.63 9.49
CA PHE A 381 11.60 -22.60 8.66
C PHE A 381 10.81 -23.90 8.86
N PRO A 382 9.54 -23.85 9.31
CA PRO A 382 8.75 -25.05 9.60
C PRO A 382 8.57 -25.98 8.40
N GLY A 383 8.55 -25.43 7.18
CA GLY A 383 8.39 -26.17 5.93
C GLY A 383 9.68 -26.68 5.28
N ALA A 384 10.86 -26.49 5.91
CA ALA A 384 12.15 -26.68 5.24
C ALA A 384 12.42 -28.08 4.71
N LEU A 385 11.78 -29.11 5.28
CA LEU A 385 11.96 -30.51 4.87
C LEU A 385 11.10 -30.91 3.67
N GLY A 386 10.07 -30.12 3.33
CA GLY A 386 9.05 -30.51 2.36
C GLY A 386 9.18 -29.86 0.98
N GLN A 387 9.91 -28.76 0.87
CA GLN A 387 9.96 -27.93 -0.33
C GLN A 387 11.35 -27.31 -0.48
N ASP A 388 12.01 -27.55 -1.62
CA ASP A 388 13.13 -26.72 -2.06
C ASP A 388 12.59 -25.36 -2.55
N GLY A 389 13.43 -24.32 -2.63
CA GLY A 389 12.94 -23.03 -3.15
C GLY A 389 12.24 -22.12 -2.15
N TRP A 390 12.08 -22.54 -0.90
CA TRP A 390 11.16 -21.86 0.03
C TRP A 390 11.50 -20.40 0.34
N ALA A 391 12.78 -20.01 0.23
CA ALA A 391 13.27 -18.70 0.61
C ALA A 391 13.23 -17.65 -0.52
N TRP A 392 12.91 -18.04 -1.76
CA TRP A 392 12.90 -17.12 -2.90
C TRP A 392 11.71 -17.32 -3.81
N VAL A 393 11.34 -16.27 -4.54
CA VAL A 393 10.28 -16.31 -5.55
C VAL A 393 10.90 -16.69 -6.89
N SER A 394 10.47 -17.80 -7.49
CA SER A 394 11.08 -18.33 -8.72
C SER A 394 10.44 -17.73 -9.98
N GLY A 395 9.17 -17.33 -9.90
CA GLY A 395 8.38 -16.86 -11.04
C GLY A 395 8.70 -15.45 -11.56
N ALA A 396 9.36 -14.60 -10.76
CA ALA A 396 9.75 -13.25 -11.17
C ALA A 396 10.68 -13.27 -12.41
N ALA A 397 11.53 -14.29 -12.52
CA ALA A 397 12.46 -14.46 -13.63
C ALA A 397 11.91 -15.33 -14.79
N ALA A 398 10.67 -15.85 -14.71
CA ALA A 398 10.06 -16.64 -15.78
C ALA A 398 9.79 -15.83 -17.08
N ALA A 399 9.92 -14.50 -17.04
CA ALA A 399 9.97 -13.65 -18.22
C ALA A 399 11.26 -13.82 -19.05
N HIS A 400 12.28 -14.50 -18.49
CA HIS A 400 13.50 -14.91 -19.18
C HIS A 400 13.54 -16.44 -19.25
N ASP A 401 13.66 -16.96 -20.47
CA ASP A 401 13.34 -18.32 -20.93
C ASP A 401 14.26 -19.45 -20.40
N GLY A 402 14.67 -19.43 -19.12
CA GLY A 402 15.61 -20.41 -18.57
C GLY A 402 15.51 -20.62 -17.06
N SER A 403 15.13 -21.84 -16.63
CA SER A 403 15.03 -22.21 -15.21
C SER A 403 16.38 -22.10 -14.46
N GLU A 404 17.51 -22.25 -15.16
CA GLU A 404 18.86 -22.13 -14.59
C GLU A 404 19.16 -20.72 -14.09
N SER A 405 18.60 -19.68 -14.73
CA SER A 405 18.82 -18.27 -14.35
C SER A 405 18.30 -17.96 -12.95
N THR A 406 17.16 -18.55 -12.58
CA THR A 406 16.47 -18.29 -11.31
C THR A 406 17.29 -18.73 -10.10
N THR A 407 17.96 -19.88 -10.20
CA THR A 407 18.78 -20.44 -9.12
C THR A 407 20.05 -19.61 -8.89
N LEU A 408 20.68 -19.14 -9.97
CA LEU A 408 21.87 -18.30 -9.90
C LEU A 408 21.57 -16.94 -9.26
N GLU A 409 20.40 -16.36 -9.56
CA GLU A 409 19.93 -15.14 -8.88
C GLU A 409 19.71 -15.36 -7.38
N ALA A 410 19.12 -16.50 -6.98
CA ALA A 410 18.93 -16.83 -5.58
C ALA A 410 20.27 -16.95 -4.82
N TYR A 411 21.30 -17.56 -5.43
CA TYR A 411 22.65 -17.61 -4.85
C TYR A 411 23.27 -16.21 -4.73
N GLY A 412 23.13 -15.36 -5.75
CA GLY A 412 23.60 -13.98 -5.70
C GLY A 412 22.94 -13.16 -4.59
N LEU A 413 21.63 -13.35 -4.38
CA LEU A 413 20.89 -12.74 -3.26
C LEU A 413 21.38 -13.27 -1.91
N ALA A 414 21.62 -14.58 -1.78
CA ALA A 414 22.15 -15.18 -0.57
C ALA A 414 23.54 -14.62 -0.20
N ASP A 415 24.45 -14.55 -1.16
CA ASP A 415 25.78 -13.97 -0.96
C ASP A 415 25.70 -12.49 -0.55
N PHE A 416 24.83 -11.72 -1.21
CA PHE A 416 24.58 -10.33 -0.87
C PHE A 416 24.08 -10.15 0.57
N VAL A 417 23.11 -10.98 1.00
CA VAL A 417 22.60 -10.96 2.38
C VAL A 417 23.70 -11.32 3.38
N VAL A 418 24.47 -12.38 3.14
CA VAL A 418 25.57 -12.80 4.01
C VAL A 418 26.62 -11.69 4.14
N HIS A 419 27.00 -11.05 3.04
CA HIS A 419 27.94 -9.93 3.06
C HIS A 419 27.40 -8.75 3.85
N THR A 420 26.11 -8.44 3.69
CA THR A 420 25.46 -7.33 4.41
C THR A 420 25.43 -7.59 5.91
N ILE A 421 25.03 -8.79 6.34
CA ILE A 421 25.02 -9.18 7.76
C ILE A 421 26.43 -9.11 8.36
N ARG A 422 27.44 -9.66 7.67
CA ARG A 422 28.84 -9.61 8.14
C ARG A 422 29.37 -8.19 8.27
N ASN A 423 28.99 -7.30 7.34
CA ASN A 423 29.38 -5.90 7.41
C ASN A 423 28.75 -5.20 8.62
N GLU A 424 27.48 -5.48 8.93
CA GLU A 424 26.81 -4.95 10.13
C GLU A 424 27.43 -5.51 11.41
N ASP A 425 27.69 -6.82 11.48
CA ASP A 425 28.37 -7.43 12.64
C ASP A 425 29.76 -6.81 12.87
N ALA A 426 30.51 -6.54 11.79
CA ALA A 426 31.80 -5.87 11.88
C ALA A 426 31.69 -4.41 12.37
N LYS A 427 30.66 -3.66 11.94
CA LYS A 427 30.39 -2.31 12.44
C LYS A 427 30.00 -2.31 13.91
N GLU A 428 29.15 -3.24 14.34
CA GLU A 428 28.78 -3.39 15.75
C GLU A 428 29.99 -3.78 16.62
N ALA A 429 30.85 -4.67 16.16
CA ALA A 429 32.09 -5.01 16.86
C ALA A 429 33.05 -3.80 16.96
N ALA A 430 33.17 -3.00 15.89
CA ALA A 430 33.98 -1.79 15.90
C ALA A 430 33.43 -0.73 16.87
N THR A 431 32.12 -0.49 16.87
CA THR A 431 31.48 0.46 17.80
C THR A 431 31.54 -0.01 19.25
N ALA A 432 31.37 -1.31 19.51
CA ALA A 432 31.53 -1.90 20.84
C ALA A 432 32.98 -1.78 21.37
N SER A 433 33.98 -2.02 20.51
CA SER A 433 35.39 -1.86 20.91
C SER A 433 35.78 -0.41 21.19
N LEU A 434 35.26 0.55 20.41
CA LEU A 434 35.42 1.99 20.67
C LEU A 434 34.75 2.40 22.00
N ALA A 435 33.52 1.93 22.26
CA ALA A 435 32.82 2.19 23.52
C ALA A 435 33.55 1.59 24.73
N ALA A 436 34.15 0.40 24.58
CA ALA A 436 34.97 -0.22 25.61
C ALA A 436 36.27 0.56 25.87
N ALA A 437 36.93 1.05 24.81
CA ALA A 437 38.12 1.89 24.91
C ALA A 437 37.83 3.23 25.62
N ALA A 438 36.69 3.87 25.32
CA ALA A 438 36.26 5.11 25.99
C ALA A 438 36.00 4.92 27.49
N ARG A 439 35.44 3.77 27.90
CA ARG A 439 35.27 3.41 29.32
C ARG A 439 36.59 3.03 30.02
N GLY A 440 37.56 2.48 29.29
CA GLY A 440 38.90 2.21 29.81
C GLY A 440 39.77 3.46 29.99
N SER A 441 39.48 4.54 29.27
CA SER A 441 40.23 5.81 29.33
C SER A 441 39.75 6.78 30.41
N THR A 442 38.66 6.50 31.12
CA THR A 442 38.09 7.36 32.17
C THR A 442 38.56 7.02 33.59
N SER A 443 39.41 6.01 33.76
CA SER A 443 40.00 5.66 35.07
C SER A 443 41.28 6.44 35.43
N SER A 444 41.59 7.55 34.74
CA SER A 444 42.77 8.37 35.01
C SER A 444 42.53 9.88 34.91
N SER A 445 41.47 10.38 35.54
CA SER A 445 41.42 11.79 35.98
C SER A 445 40.40 11.98 37.09
N SER A 446 40.87 11.86 38.34
CA SER A 446 40.20 12.45 39.50
C SER A 446 40.27 13.97 39.37
N GLY A 447 39.15 14.63 39.05
CA GLY A 447 39.06 16.09 39.06
C GLY A 447 37.65 16.62 38.74
N SER A 448 36.86 16.84 39.79
CA SER A 448 35.94 17.98 40.01
C SER A 448 35.15 18.56 38.80
N SER A 449 33.81 18.37 38.82
CA SER A 449 32.72 19.35 38.59
C SER A 449 31.52 18.59 38.02
N ASP A 450 30.36 18.57 38.65
CA ASP A 450 29.35 19.61 38.90
C ASP A 450 28.16 19.37 37.95
N GLY A 451 26.96 19.64 38.45
CA GLY A 451 25.70 19.03 38.05
C GLY A 451 25.20 19.39 36.66
N GLY A 452 24.44 18.46 36.09
CA GLY A 452 23.73 18.64 34.82
C GLY A 452 23.10 17.33 34.37
N GLU A 453 22.00 16.94 35.02
CA GLU A 453 21.11 15.90 34.51
C GLU A 453 20.44 16.44 33.25
N GLU A 454 20.98 16.09 32.08
CA GLU A 454 20.29 16.20 30.80
C GLU A 454 20.02 14.76 30.33
N GLU A 455 18.78 14.33 30.58
CA GLU A 455 18.21 13.09 30.08
C GLU A 455 18.13 13.21 28.54
N VAL A 456 19.18 12.77 27.86
CA VAL A 456 19.22 12.66 26.40
C VAL A 456 18.27 11.53 26.01
N GLU A 457 17.02 11.90 25.73
CA GLU A 457 16.15 11.17 24.81
C GLU A 457 17.00 10.76 23.60
N ARG A 458 17.13 9.45 23.36
CA ARG A 458 17.70 8.94 22.12
C ARG A 458 16.58 8.93 21.09
N PRO A 459 16.53 9.85 20.11
CA PRO A 459 15.70 9.62 18.95
C PRO A 459 16.28 8.40 18.21
N VAL A 460 15.42 7.49 17.79
CA VAL A 460 15.75 6.43 16.83
C VAL A 460 15.89 7.07 15.44
N GLU A 461 16.79 8.04 15.30
CA GLU A 461 17.25 8.57 14.00
C GLU A 461 18.52 7.82 13.63
N GLY A 462 18.40 6.72 12.89
CA GLY A 462 19.58 5.91 12.61
C GLY A 462 19.50 4.76 11.62
N VAL A 463 18.45 4.64 10.81
CA VAL A 463 18.41 3.62 9.73
C VAL A 463 18.79 4.21 8.37
N LEU A 464 18.79 5.55 8.21
CA LEU A 464 19.17 6.24 6.97
C LEU A 464 20.34 7.22 7.10
N SER A 465 20.78 7.54 8.33
CA SER A 465 21.91 8.44 8.57
C SER A 465 23.18 7.62 8.68
N ARG A 466 23.86 7.41 7.55
CA ARG A 466 25.19 6.79 7.49
C ARG A 466 26.19 7.71 8.22
N PRO A 467 26.79 7.32 9.36
CA PRO A 467 27.97 8.03 9.83
C PRO A 467 29.10 7.83 8.79
N PRO A 468 29.97 8.83 8.55
CA PRO A 468 31.09 8.67 7.63
C PRO A 468 31.95 7.51 8.13
N LEU A 469 32.08 6.47 7.30
CA LEU A 469 33.07 5.43 7.52
C LEU A 469 34.43 6.12 7.61
N ALA A 470 35.17 5.88 8.68
CA ALA A 470 36.58 6.23 8.73
C ALA A 470 37.30 5.45 7.62
N GLU A 471 37.48 6.09 6.46
CA GLU A 471 38.08 5.51 5.27
C GLU A 471 39.58 5.32 5.49
N GLN A 472 40.03 4.06 5.50
CA GLN A 472 41.43 3.77 5.25
C GLN A 472 41.74 4.15 3.79
N PRO A 473 42.67 5.08 3.53
CA PRO A 473 43.00 5.48 2.18
C PRO A 473 43.57 4.27 1.41
N ARG A 474 42.84 3.82 0.38
CA ARG A 474 43.38 2.88 -0.61
C ARG A 474 44.18 3.70 -1.62
N GLU A 475 45.50 3.51 -1.65
CA GLU A 475 46.38 4.20 -2.62
C GLU A 475 45.87 3.99 -4.06
N GLY A 476 45.69 5.08 -4.81
CA GLY A 476 45.32 5.07 -6.23
C GLY A 476 43.85 5.31 -6.56
N PHE A 477 42.96 5.46 -5.57
CA PHE A 477 41.54 5.79 -5.82
C PHE A 477 41.15 7.11 -5.12
N VAL A 478 40.45 7.99 -5.85
CA VAL A 478 39.80 9.18 -5.28
C VAL A 478 38.35 8.80 -4.99
N VAL A 479 37.99 8.75 -3.71
CA VAL A 479 36.59 8.61 -3.31
C VAL A 479 35.93 9.97 -3.47
N VAL A 480 35.02 10.09 -4.43
CA VAL A 480 34.16 11.27 -4.58
C VAL A 480 32.85 10.95 -3.86
N GLN A 481 32.58 11.66 -2.76
CA GLN A 481 31.27 11.61 -2.11
C GLN A 481 30.29 12.40 -2.98
N ASP A 482 29.32 11.69 -3.56
CA ASP A 482 28.20 12.28 -4.26
C ASP A 482 26.93 12.08 -3.42
N ASP A 483 26.64 13.07 -2.58
CA ASP A 483 25.45 13.08 -1.72
C ASP A 483 24.15 13.10 -2.53
N GLY A 484 24.21 13.46 -3.82
CA GLY A 484 23.09 13.43 -4.77
C GLY A 484 22.89 12.08 -5.45
N LEU A 485 23.78 11.10 -5.26
CA LEU A 485 23.74 9.83 -5.98
C LEU A 485 22.47 9.02 -5.67
N LEU A 486 21.96 9.07 -4.43
CA LEU A 486 20.72 8.41 -4.06
C LEU A 486 19.48 9.03 -4.73
N ALA A 487 19.51 10.35 -4.96
CA ALA A 487 18.42 11.07 -5.62
C ALA A 487 18.46 10.90 -7.15
N THR A 488 19.64 10.61 -7.71
CA THR A 488 19.87 10.58 -9.17
C THR A 488 20.01 9.17 -9.75
N SER A 489 20.34 8.16 -8.92
CA SER A 489 20.55 6.78 -9.35
C SER A 489 19.49 5.82 -8.78
N PRO A 490 18.54 5.34 -9.62
CA PRO A 490 17.56 4.33 -9.22
C PRO A 490 18.19 3.04 -8.70
N THR A 491 19.35 2.66 -9.24
CA THR A 491 20.09 1.47 -8.80
C THR A 491 20.66 1.66 -7.40
N ALA A 492 21.20 2.84 -7.08
CA ALA A 492 21.71 3.13 -5.74
C ALA A 492 20.59 3.15 -4.70
N LEU A 493 19.43 3.72 -5.05
CA LEU A 493 18.23 3.71 -4.22
C LEU A 493 17.71 2.28 -3.97
N LEU A 494 17.63 1.47 -5.02
CA LEU A 494 17.20 0.07 -4.87
C LEU A 494 18.16 -0.71 -3.96
N MET A 495 19.47 -0.52 -4.12
CA MET A 495 20.47 -1.16 -3.26
C MET A 495 20.38 -0.70 -1.81
N SER A 496 20.18 0.61 -1.56
CA SER A 496 20.03 1.11 -0.19
C SER A 496 18.78 0.54 0.48
N GLN A 497 17.65 0.48 -0.22
CA GLN A 497 16.42 -0.15 0.26
C GLN A 497 16.64 -1.63 0.62
N GLN A 498 17.35 -2.38 -0.23
CA GLN A 498 17.66 -3.79 0.03
C GLN A 498 18.53 -3.98 1.28
N ILE A 499 19.53 -3.12 1.48
CA ILE A 499 20.37 -3.14 2.68
C ILE A 499 19.52 -2.83 3.92
N SER A 500 18.68 -1.79 3.86
CA SER A 500 17.81 -1.41 4.97
C SER A 500 16.86 -2.55 5.38
N LEU A 501 16.28 -3.29 4.42
CA LEU A 501 15.43 -4.44 4.74
C LEU A 501 16.16 -5.55 5.49
N ILE A 502 17.39 -5.86 5.08
CA ILE A 502 18.24 -6.86 5.76
C ILE A 502 18.53 -6.40 7.20
N GLN A 503 18.90 -5.13 7.37
CA GLN A 503 19.17 -4.54 8.68
C GLN A 503 17.94 -4.57 9.58
N MET A 504 16.78 -4.16 9.07
CA MET A 504 15.51 -4.16 9.80
C MET A 504 15.09 -5.57 10.21
N THR A 505 15.20 -6.55 9.30
CA THR A 505 14.90 -7.96 9.58
C THR A 505 15.81 -8.51 10.68
N ARG A 506 17.11 -8.20 10.61
CA ARG A 506 18.07 -8.56 11.67
C ARG A 506 17.72 -7.91 13.00
N GLN A 507 17.41 -6.62 13.00
CA GLN A 507 17.06 -5.87 14.21
C GLN A 507 15.80 -6.40 14.87
N LEU A 508 14.75 -6.72 14.10
CA LEU A 508 13.52 -7.32 14.61
C LEU A 508 13.82 -8.62 15.35
N LEU A 509 14.59 -9.52 14.74
CA LEU A 509 14.97 -10.79 15.38
C LEU A 509 15.81 -10.61 16.63
N LEU A 510 16.70 -9.62 16.68
CA LEU A 510 17.47 -9.32 17.88
C LEU A 510 16.56 -8.83 19.01
N GLN A 511 15.56 -8.00 18.70
CA GLN A 511 14.58 -7.54 19.67
C GLN A 511 13.71 -8.70 20.19
N GLU A 512 13.26 -9.60 19.32
CA GLU A 512 12.49 -10.79 19.72
C GLU A 512 13.30 -11.71 20.62
N ARG A 513 14.56 -11.98 20.28
CA ARG A 513 15.48 -12.78 21.11
C ARG A 513 15.74 -12.14 22.46
N ALA A 514 15.90 -10.81 22.50
CA ALA A 514 16.08 -10.07 23.74
C ALA A 514 14.82 -10.13 24.64
N ARG A 515 13.62 -10.13 24.05
CA ARG A 515 12.35 -10.28 24.79
C ARG A 515 12.17 -11.70 25.37
N VAL A 516 12.63 -12.74 24.67
CA VAL A 516 12.49 -14.14 25.09
C VAL A 516 13.59 -14.56 26.08
N ALA A 517 14.73 -13.86 26.11
CA ALA A 517 15.84 -14.19 27.01
C ALA A 517 15.36 -14.19 28.48
N PRO A 518 15.54 -15.31 29.21
CA PRO A 518 15.10 -15.39 30.60
C PRO A 518 15.84 -14.34 31.44
N LEU A 519 15.08 -13.59 32.24
CA LEU A 519 15.65 -12.65 33.21
C LEU A 519 16.65 -13.43 34.09
N PRO A 520 17.89 -12.94 34.26
CA PRO A 520 18.85 -13.60 35.14
C PRO A 520 18.26 -13.67 36.55
N SER A 521 18.10 -14.91 37.04
CA SER A 521 17.53 -15.26 38.35
C SER A 521 18.40 -14.83 39.51
#